data_AF-A0A5C6C302-F1
#
_entry.id   AF-A0A5C6C302-F1
#
_cell.length_a   1.000
_cell.length_b   1.000
_cell.length_c   1.000
_cell.angle_alpha   90.00
_cell.angle_beta   90.00
_cell.angle_gamma   90.00
#
_symmetry.space_group_name_H-M   'P 1'
#
loop_
_entity.id
_entity.type
_entity.pdbx_description
1 polymer ?
#
loop_
_entity_poly.entity_id
_entity_poly.type
_entity_poly.pdbx_seq_one_letter_code
_entity_poly.pdbx_strand_id
1 'polypeptide(L)'
;MDLARRVATCAAHYAPAIGRLDAEPNLRNRIHQLLAIAQASDYESLVLGDLGCGAFTNDPKQAAIDFRATMEGQLTGAFGHVIFAATN
;
A
#
# COMPACT_ATOMS: atom_id res chain seq x y z
N MET A 1 18.17 7.62 -21.34
CA MET A 1 17.19 6.78 -20.63
C MET A 1 16.15 7.72 -20.09
N ASP A 2 14.94 7.65 -20.64
CA ASP A 2 13.81 8.38 -20.07
C ASP A 2 13.51 7.73 -18.71
N LEU A 3 13.85 8.43 -17.63
CA LEU A 3 13.54 8.00 -16.27
C LEU A 3 12.08 8.35 -16.00
N ALA A 4 11.17 7.77 -16.80
CA ALA A 4 9.75 8.00 -16.66
C ALA A 4 9.34 7.53 -15.26
N ARG A 5 9.08 8.50 -14.37
CA ARG A 5 8.53 8.22 -13.05
C ARG A 5 7.12 7.68 -13.26
N ARG A 6 6.93 6.38 -13.02
CA ARG A 6 5.64 5.71 -13.17
C ARG A 6 4.87 5.82 -11.87
N VAL A 7 3.55 5.97 -11.98
CA VAL A 7 2.65 6.12 -10.83
C VAL A 7 1.56 5.07 -10.90
N ALA A 8 1.36 4.34 -9.80
CA ALA A 8 0.21 3.47 -9.60
C ALA A 8 -0.78 4.16 -8.66
N THR A 9 -2.03 4.31 -9.10
CA THR A 9 -3.09 4.95 -8.31
C THR A 9 -4.07 3.91 -7.80
N CYS A 10 -4.42 3.95 -6.52
CA CYS A 10 -5.55 3.21 -5.98
C CYS A 10 -6.23 4.03 -4.88
N ALA A 11 -7.55 3.89 -4.75
CA ALA A 11 -8.28 4.48 -3.64
C ALA A 11 -8.23 3.55 -2.43
N ALA A 12 -7.92 4.11 -1.25
CA ALA A 12 -8.18 3.46 0.02
C ALA A 12 -9.70 3.44 0.31
N HIS A 13 -10.12 2.62 1.27
CA HIS A 13 -11.51 2.63 1.73
C HIS A 13 -11.74 3.77 2.72
N TYR A 14 -12.91 4.41 2.62
CA TYR A 14 -13.28 5.50 3.52
C TYR A 14 -13.85 4.93 4.82
N ALA A 15 -12.98 4.75 5.83
CA ALA A 15 -13.32 4.10 7.09
C ALA A 15 -14.48 4.77 7.86
N PRO A 16 -14.70 6.10 7.82
CA PRO A 16 -15.82 6.70 8.56
C PRO A 16 -17.20 6.24 8.11
N ALA A 17 -17.35 5.74 6.87
CA ALA A 17 -18.63 5.27 6.36
C ALA A 17 -18.94 3.80 6.71
N ILE A 18 -17.91 2.98 6.95
CA ILE A 18 -18.06 1.52 7.11
C ILE A 18 -17.56 1.01 8.46
N GLY A 19 -16.86 1.85 9.24
CA GLY A 19 -16.25 1.45 10.49
C GLY A 19 -14.94 0.68 10.32
N ARG A 20 -14.16 0.62 11.40
CA ARG A 20 -12.81 0.05 11.41
C ARG A 20 -12.77 -1.43 11.03
N LEU A 21 -13.67 -2.24 11.60
CA LEU A 21 -13.67 -3.70 11.42
C LEU A 21 -13.88 -4.13 9.97
N ASP A 22 -14.64 -3.34 9.19
CA ASP A 22 -14.84 -3.57 7.77
C ASP A 22 -13.76 -2.88 6.91
N ALA A 23 -13.24 -1.73 7.35
CA ALA A 23 -12.22 -0.98 6.61
C ALA A 23 -10.86 -1.69 6.57
N GLU A 24 -10.42 -2.28 7.68
CA GLU A 24 -9.11 -2.95 7.78
C GLU A 24 -8.92 -4.10 6.77
N PRO A 25 -9.79 -5.13 6.71
CA PRO A 25 -9.63 -6.21 5.73
C PRO A 25 -9.73 -5.71 4.29
N ASN A 26 -10.53 -4.66 4.05
CA ASN A 26 -10.68 -4.03 2.75
C ASN A 26 -9.41 -3.26 2.33
N LEU A 27 -8.75 -2.56 3.25
CA LEU A 27 -7.46 -1.90 3.00
C LEU A 27 -6.35 -2.92 2.75
N ARG A 28 -6.28 -4.01 3.54
CA ARG A 28 -5.35 -5.11 3.31
C ARG A 28 -5.45 -5.66 1.88
N ASN A 29 -6.67 -5.88 1.39
CA ASN A 29 -6.90 -6.34 0.02
C ASN A 29 -6.40 -5.32 -1.03
N ARG A 30 -6.58 -4.02 -0.78
CA ARG A 30 -6.06 -2.96 -1.67
C ARG A 30 -4.54 -2.90 -1.67
N ILE A 31 -3.90 -3.02 -0.51
CA ILE A 31 -2.44 -3.08 -0.39
C ILE A 31 -1.90 -4.25 -1.22
N HIS A 32 -2.47 -5.44 -1.06
CA HIS A 32 -2.08 -6.60 -1.85
C HIS A 32 -2.23 -6.35 -3.35
N GLN A 33 -3.40 -5.87 -3.80
CA GLN A 33 -3.65 -5.59 -5.22
C GLN A 33 -2.68 -4.55 -5.78
N LEU A 34 -2.42 -3.47 -5.05
CA LEU A 34 -1.50 -2.41 -5.47
C LEU A 34 -0.09 -2.96 -5.69
N LEU A 35 0.41 -3.74 -4.73
CA LEU A 35 1.76 -4.31 -4.81
C LEU A 35 1.85 -5.41 -5.88
N ALA A 36 0.83 -6.26 -6.03
CA ALA A 36 0.79 -7.26 -7.08
C ALA A 36 0.79 -6.62 -8.48
N ILE A 37 0.05 -5.52 -8.67
CA ILE A 37 0.07 -4.75 -9.92
C ILE A 37 1.46 -4.14 -10.14
N ALA A 38 2.09 -3.58 -9.10
CA ALA A 38 3.42 -3.01 -9.22
C ALA A 38 4.47 -4.07 -9.61
N GLN A 39 4.42 -5.26 -9.00
CA GLN A 39 5.28 -6.39 -9.38
C GLN A 39 5.02 -6.81 -10.83
N ALA A 40 3.77 -7.06 -11.21
CA ALA A 40 3.39 -7.47 -12.57
C ALA A 40 3.69 -6.40 -13.64
N SER A 41 3.91 -5.16 -13.20
CA SER A 41 4.26 -4.04 -14.05
C SER A 41 5.77 -3.74 -14.04
N ASP A 42 6.61 -4.60 -13.46
CA ASP A 42 8.07 -4.48 -13.39
C ASP A 42 8.57 -3.21 -12.67
N TYR A 43 7.91 -2.83 -11.57
CA TYR A 43 8.49 -1.84 -10.66
C TYR A 43 9.55 -2.52 -9.80
N GLU A 44 10.80 -2.05 -9.88
CA GLU A 44 11.90 -2.56 -9.05
C GLU A 44 11.98 -1.86 -7.68
N SER A 45 11.64 -0.57 -7.64
CA SER A 45 11.69 0.26 -6.45
C SER A 45 10.37 1.02 -6.23
N LEU A 46 9.94 1.11 -4.98
CA LEU A 46 8.69 1.76 -4.58
C LEU A 46 8.93 2.91 -3.60
N VAL A 47 8.14 3.98 -3.77
CA VAL A 47 7.92 5.00 -2.73
C VAL A 47 6.44 4.92 -2.35
N LEU A 48 6.19 4.54 -1.10
CA LEU A 48 4.86 4.39 -0.51
C LEU A 48 4.66 5.47 0.56
N GLY A 49 3.44 5.59 1.06
CA GLY A 49 3.10 6.50 2.14
C GLY A 49 1.89 6.01 2.92
N ASP A 50 1.26 6.93 3.64
CA ASP A 50 0.14 6.69 4.55
C ASP A 50 -1.18 6.40 3.84
N LEU A 51 -1.26 5.28 3.12
CA LEU A 51 -2.41 4.90 2.28
C LEU A 51 -3.71 4.93 3.09
N GLY A 52 -4.50 5.99 2.88
CA GLY A 52 -5.81 6.16 3.52
C GLY A 52 -5.78 6.51 5.01
N CYS A 53 -4.64 6.84 5.61
CA CYS A 53 -4.56 7.08 7.07
C CYS A 53 -4.89 8.53 7.49
N GLY A 54 -4.96 9.46 6.53
CA GLY A 54 -5.39 10.85 6.75
C GLY A 54 -6.91 11.00 6.79
N ALA A 55 -7.46 11.77 5.84
CA ALA A 55 -8.90 12.04 5.76
C ALA A 55 -9.80 10.77 5.65
N PHE A 56 -9.22 9.62 5.28
CA PHE A 56 -9.93 8.35 5.14
C PHE A 56 -9.90 7.51 6.42
N THR A 57 -9.17 8.00 7.45
CA THR A 57 -9.12 7.51 8.83
C THR A 57 -8.89 6.00 8.99
N ASN A 58 -8.10 5.39 8.09
CA ASN A 58 -7.60 4.03 8.31
C ASN A 58 -6.50 4.06 9.38
N ASP A 59 -6.38 2.98 10.16
CA ASP A 59 -5.35 2.89 11.21
C ASP A 59 -3.95 2.74 10.58
N PRO A 60 -3.03 3.70 10.78
CA PRO A 60 -1.69 3.64 10.20
C PRO A 60 -0.88 2.45 10.69
N LYS A 61 -1.09 2.01 11.95
CA LYS A 61 -0.40 0.83 12.49
C LYS A 61 -0.86 -0.43 11.78
N GLN A 62 -2.17 -0.55 11.54
CA GLN A 62 -2.71 -1.70 10.81
C GLN A 62 -2.25 -1.69 9.35
N ALA A 63 -2.25 -0.54 8.68
CA ALA A 63 -1.75 -0.41 7.32
C ALA A 63 -0.28 -0.85 7.20
N ALA A 64 0.59 -0.42 8.14
CA ALA A 64 1.99 -0.84 8.17
C ALA A 64 2.15 -2.36 8.38
N ILE A 65 1.33 -2.97 9.24
CA ILE A 65 1.30 -4.43 9.43
C ILE A 65 0.89 -5.13 8.13
N ASP A 66 -0.12 -4.63 7.43
CA ASP A 66 -0.62 -5.22 6.19
C ASP A 66 0.40 -5.12 5.05
N PHE A 67 1.10 -3.98 4.93
CA PHE A 67 2.24 -3.83 4.00
C PHE A 67 3.33 -4.85 4.30
N ARG A 68 3.76 -4.93 5.57
CA ARG A 68 4.79 -5.87 6.00
C ARG A 68 4.40 -7.31 5.71
N ALA A 69 3.21 -7.74 6.13
CA ALA A 69 2.72 -9.10 5.93
C ALA A 69 2.64 -9.48 4.44
N THR A 70 2.25 -8.53 3.58
CA THR A 70 2.20 -8.76 2.14
C THR A 70 3.60 -8.93 1.54
N MET A 71 4.53 -8.06 1.91
CA MET A 71 5.91 -8.06 1.39
C MET A 71 6.77 -9.20 1.96
N GLU A 72 6.57 -9.59 3.21
CA GLU A 72 7.25 -10.75 3.83
C GLU A 72 6.56 -12.09 3.50
N GLY A 73 5.40 -12.04 2.83
CA GLY A 73 4.62 -13.19 2.42
C GLY A 73 4.69 -13.43 0.91
N GLN A 74 3.54 -13.24 0.25
CA GLN A 74 3.33 -13.58 -1.16
C GLN A 74 4.24 -12.79 -2.12
N LEU A 75 4.72 -11.62 -1.70
CA LEU A 75 5.57 -10.74 -2.52
C LEU A 75 7.00 -10.65 -1.99
N THR A 76 7.47 -11.69 -1.28
CA THR A 76 8.85 -11.75 -0.78
C THR A 76 9.86 -11.58 -1.92
N GLY A 77 10.72 -10.57 -1.78
CA GLY A 77 11.77 -10.27 -2.77
C GLY A 77 11.25 -9.66 -4.08
N ALA A 78 9.96 -9.27 -4.16
CA ALA A 78 9.39 -8.67 -5.37
C ALA A 78 9.98 -7.29 -5.71
N PHE A 79 10.48 -6.56 -4.72
CA PHE A 79 11.02 -5.21 -4.87
C PHE A 79 12.43 -5.17 -4.28
N GLY A 80 13.38 -4.57 -5.00
CA GLY A 80 14.74 -4.38 -4.51
C GLY A 80 14.85 -3.28 -3.46
N HIS A 81 13.98 -2.27 -3.53
CA HIS A 81 13.97 -1.16 -2.58
C HIS A 81 12.56 -0.61 -2.34
N VAL A 82 12.19 -0.39 -1.08
CA VAL A 82 10.90 0.19 -0.70
C VAL A 82 11.14 1.29 0.32
N ILE A 83 10.66 2.49 0.03
CA ILE A 83 10.70 3.64 0.94
C ILE A 83 9.26 3.93 1.40
N PHE A 84 9.06 4.10 2.70
CA PHE A 84 7.84 4.67 3.25
C PHE A 84 8.08 6.15 3.57
N ALA A 85 7.59 7.04 2.70
CA ALA A 85 7.58 8.48 2.91
C ALA A 85 6.32 8.88 3.71
N ALA A 86 6.30 8.47 4.98
CA ALA A 86 5.23 8.75 5.93
C ALA A 86 5.58 10.00 6.77
N THR A 87 4.57 10.77 7.20
CA THR A 87 4.77 12.05 7.92
C THR A 87 4.09 12.11 9.30
N ASN A 88 3.58 10.97 9.75
CA ASN A 88 2.78 10.78 10.97
C ASN A 88 3.63 10.39 12.20
#